data_AF-A0A534UG19-F1
#
_entry.id   AF-A0A534UG19-F1
#
_cell.length_a   1.000
_cell.length_b   1.000
_cell.length_c   1.000
_cell.angle_alpha   90.00
_cell.angle_beta   90.00
_cell.angle_gamma   90.00
#
_symmetry.space_group_name_H-M   'P 1'
#
loop_
_entity.id
_entity.type
_entity.pdbx_description
1 polymer ?
#
loop_
_entity_poly.entity_id
_entity_poly.type
_entity_poly.pdbx_seq_one_letter_code
_entity_poly.pdbx_strand_id
1 'polypeptide(L)' 'KMLQVEHGAPLRLLAPMKLGLKNIKAITSIAYSVEAPADYWNERGYSRYDGL' A
#
# COMPACT_ATOMS: atom_id res chain seq x y z
N LYS A 1 -13.72 -15.79 -7.48
CA LYS A 1 -12.44 -16.07 -8.18
C LYS A 1 -11.30 -15.69 -7.24
N MET A 2 -10.29 -16.55 -7.06
CA MET A 2 -9.11 -16.19 -6.26
C MET A 2 -8.31 -15.07 -6.93
N LEU A 3 -7.62 -14.27 -6.10
CA LEU A 3 -6.72 -13.23 -6.59
C LEU A 3 -5.59 -13.87 -7.40
N GLN A 4 -5.30 -13.31 -8.58
CA GLN A 4 -4.18 -13.75 -9.41
C GLN A 4 -2.86 -13.18 -8.86
N VAL A 5 -1.74 -13.86 -9.13
CA VAL A 5 -0.40 -13.42 -8.68
C VAL A 5 -0.09 -12.01 -9.17
N GLU A 6 -0.42 -11.70 -10.42
CA GLU A 6 -0.29 -10.36 -11.03
C GLU A 6 -1.04 -9.26 -10.26
N HIS A 7 -2.11 -9.63 -9.54
CA HIS A 7 -2.95 -8.73 -8.76
C HIS A 7 -2.57 -8.67 -7.27
N GLY A 8 -1.55 -9.41 -6.83
CA GLY A 8 -1.03 -9.36 -5.46
C GLY A 8 -1.51 -10.48 -4.55
N ALA A 9 -1.81 -11.65 -5.10
CA ALA A 9 -2.02 -12.86 -4.30
C ALA A 9 -0.79 -13.14 -3.40
N PRO A 10 -0.97 -13.81 -2.24
CA PRO A 10 -2.24 -14.32 -1.69
C PRO A 10 -3.12 -13.26 -1.02
N LEU A 11 -2.53 -12.14 -0.60
CA LEU A 11 -3.21 -11.11 0.18
C LEU A 11 -2.81 -9.70 -0.30
N ARG A 12 -3.82 -8.85 -0.49
CA ARG A 12 -3.67 -7.46 -0.92
C ARG A 12 -4.43 -6.52 0.01
N LEU A 13 -3.82 -5.41 0.41
CA LEU A 13 -4.49 -4.30 1.10
C LEU A 13 -5.11 -3.36 0.08
N LEU A 14 -6.33 -2.90 0.38
CA LEU A 14 -7.05 -1.91 -0.42
C LEU A 14 -7.49 -0.74 0.46
N ALA A 15 -7.11 0.47 0.03
CA ALA A 15 -7.57 1.75 0.56
C ALA A 15 -8.28 2.50 -0.59
N PRO A 16 -9.61 2.35 -0.73
CA PRO A 16 -10.34 2.79 -1.93
C PRO A 16 -10.22 4.28 -2.27
N MET A 17 -10.01 5.12 -1.26
CA MET A 17 -9.89 6.58 -1.40
C MET A 17 -8.45 7.04 -1.65
N LYS A 18 -7.49 6.12 -1.77
CA LYS A 18 -6.07 6.44 -1.96
C LYS A 18 -5.56 5.92 -3.29
N LEU A 19 -4.50 6.55 -3.77
CA LEU A 19 -3.85 6.16 -5.01
C LEU A 19 -3.39 4.70 -4.96
N GLY A 20 -3.34 4.04 -6.12
CA GLY A 20 -3.04 2.61 -6.24
C GLY A 20 -1.73 2.16 -5.59
N LEU A 21 -0.77 3.07 -5.36
CA LEU A 21 0.47 2.80 -4.63
C LEU A 21 0.25 2.45 -3.15
N LYS A 22 -0.84 2.94 -2.53
CA LYS A 22 -1.23 2.59 -1.15
C LYS A 22 -1.99 1.26 -1.06
N ASN A 23 -2.26 0.62 -2.20
CA ASN A 23 -2.90 -0.69 -2.26
C ASN A 23 -1.84 -1.81 -2.34
N ILE A 24 -1.23 -2.15 -1.21
CA ILE A 24 -0.06 -3.04 -1.12
C ILE A 24 -0.39 -4.47 -1.60
N LYS A 25 0.47 -5.00 -2.50
CA LYS A 25 0.42 -6.37 -3.02
C LYS A 25 1.23 -7.34 -2.16
N ALA A 26 0.80 -8.60 -2.10
CA ALA A 26 1.55 -9.73 -1.52
C ALA A 26 2.06 -9.46 -0.09
N ILE A 27 1.14 -9.10 0.81
CA ILE A 27 1.47 -8.74 2.19
C ILE A 27 2.00 -9.96 2.95
N THR A 28 3.17 -9.79 3.57
CA THR A 28 3.81 -10.81 4.42
C THR A 28 3.87 -10.42 5.89
N SER A 29 3.79 -9.13 6.21
CA SER A 29 3.81 -8.62 7.59
C SER A 29 2.98 -7.33 7.71
N ILE A 30 2.43 -7.12 8.91
CA ILE A 30 1.71 -5.90 9.29
C ILE A 30 2.21 -5.50 10.67
N ALA A 31 2.63 -4.26 10.82
CA ALA A 31 3.07 -3.68 12.08
C ALA A 31 2.35 -2.36 12.33
N TYR A 32 2.05 -2.08 13.60
CA TYR A 32 1.46 -0.82 14.03
C TYR A 32 2.57 0.06 14.61
N SER A 33 2.52 1.35 14.27
CA SER A 33 3.46 2.36 14.76
C SER A 33 2.70 3.63 15.09
N VAL A 34 3.22 4.39 16.06
CA VAL A 34 2.66 5.69 16.44
C VAL A 34 3.11 6.78 15.45
N GLU A 35 4.35 6.65 14.98
CA GLU A 35 4.95 7.58 14.02
C GLU A 35 4.81 7.03 12.60
N ALA A 36 4.68 7.94 11.62
CA ALA A 36 4.64 7.54 10.22
C ALA A 36 6.00 6.95 9.81
N PRO A 37 6.06 5.68 9.38
CA PRO A 37 7.32 5.07 8.99
C PRO A 37 7.85 5.70 7.71
N ALA A 38 9.16 5.58 7.52
CA ALA A 38 9.80 5.83 6.23
C ALA A 38 9.17 4.92 5.16
N ASP A 39 8.48 5.51 4.20
CA ASP A 39 7.91 4.83 3.04
C ASP A 39 8.67 5.28 1.80
N TYR A 40 9.09 4.31 0.98
CA TYR A 40 9.80 4.50 -0.27
C TYR A 40 9.16 5.60 -1.15
N TRP A 41 7.83 5.65 -1.20
CA TRP A 41 7.06 6.62 -1.99
C TRP A 41 6.93 7.98 -1.29
N ASN A 42 6.91 7.99 0.05
CA ASN A 42 6.82 9.22 0.82
C ASN A 42 8.12 10.03 0.72
N GLU A 43 9.26 9.37 0.90
CA GLU A 43 10.59 9.99 0.82
C GLU A 43 10.89 10.59 -0.55
N ARG A 44 10.31 10.03 -1.62
CA ARG A 44 10.51 10.49 -3.00
C ARG A 44 9.49 11.54 -3.45
N GLY A 45 8.69 12.07 -2.53
CA GLY A 45 7.75 13.16 -2.78
C GLY A 45 6.43 12.76 -3.43
N TYR A 46 6.16 11.46 -3.61
CA TYR A 46 4.90 10.98 -4.19
C TYR A 46 3.73 11.06 -3.20
N SER A 47 4.02 11.09 -1.90
CA SER A 47 2.98 11.15 -0.87
C SER A 47 2.09 12.39 -0.94
N ARG A 48 2.61 13.50 -1.46
CA ARG A 48 1.89 14.78 -1.52
C ARG A 48 0.67 14.74 -2.46
N TYR A 49 0.53 13.69 -3.27
CA TYR A 49 -0.53 13.52 -4.25
C TYR A 49 -1.38 12.26 -3.99
N ASP A 50 -1.33 11.69 -2.79
CA ASP A 50 -1.97 10.40 -2.45
C ASP A 50 -3.50 10.43 -2.34
N GLY A 51 -4.14 11.59 -2.57
CA GLY A 51 -5.59 11.79 -2.60
C GLY A 51 -6.03 13.00 -1.77
N LEU A 52 -7.32 13.34 -1.85
CA LEU A 52 -7.98 14.28 -0.93
C LEU A 52 -7.87 13.81 0.53
#